data_AF-A0A482W9A6-F1
#
_entry.id   AF-A0A482W9A6-F1
#
_cell.length_a   1.000
_cell.length_b   1.000
_cell.length_c   1.000
_cell.angle_alpha   90.00
_cell.angle_beta   90.00
_cell.angle_gamma   90.00
#
_symmetry.space_group_name_H-M   'P 1'
#
loop_
_entity.id
_entity.type
_entity.pdbx_description
1 polymer ?
#
loop_
_entity_poly.entity_id
_entity_poly.type
_entity_poly.pdbx_seq_one_letter_code
_entity_poly.pdbx_strand_id
1 'polypeptide(L)' 'WPARSPDLFPIEHVWDILGKILYQLPHPPNNLDDLRIRLQEAWDNLPQGAIDNLMRSMPCRVNE' A
#
# COMPACT_ATOMS: atom_id res chain seq x y z
N TRP A 1 18.03 8.29 14.41
CA TRP A 1 16.62 7.86 14.38
C TRP A 1 15.75 8.97 14.95
N PRO A 2 14.94 9.70 14.16
CA PRO A 2 13.80 10.37 14.75
C PRO A 2 12.61 9.40 14.74
N ALA A 3 12.02 9.24 15.92
CA ALA A 3 10.65 8.78 16.05
C ALA A 3 9.74 9.80 15.33
N ARG A 4 8.72 9.34 14.59
CA ARG A 4 7.75 10.15 13.82
C ARG A 4 8.16 10.57 12.40
N SER A 5 8.61 9.63 11.58
CA SER A 5 8.36 9.70 10.14
C SER A 5 7.35 8.60 9.77
N PRO A 6 6.07 8.93 9.50
CA PRO A 6 5.10 7.99 8.92
C PRO A 6 5.43 7.61 7.46
N ASP A 7 6.61 7.99 6.97
CA ASP A 7 7.17 7.66 5.65
C ASP A 7 8.04 6.40 5.65
N LEU A 8 8.26 5.76 6.80
CA LEU A 8 9.32 4.77 6.92
C LEU A 8 8.95 3.37 6.49
N PHE A 9 7.66 3.03 6.42
CA PHE A 9 7.24 1.65 6.18
C PHE A 9 6.61 1.52 4.79
N PRO A 10 7.29 0.87 3.83
CA PRO A 10 6.74 0.66 2.49
C PRO A 10 5.41 -0.12 2.56
N ILE A 11 5.25 -0.95 3.59
CA ILE A 11 4.02 -1.67 3.85
C ILE A 11 2.87 -0.74 4.25
N GLU A 12 3.11 0.34 5.00
CA GLU A 12 2.07 1.33 5.32
C GLU A 12 1.64 2.11 4.09
N HIS A 13 2.58 2.47 3.21
CA HIS A 13 2.25 3.14 1.95
C HIS A 13 1.40 2.24 1.04
N VAL A 14 1.74 0.95 0.98
CA VAL A 14 0.93 -0.04 0.24
C VAL A 14 -0.45 -0.21 0.88
N TRP A 15 -0.55 -0.23 2.22
CA TRP A 15 -1.82 -0.24 2.93
C TRP A 15 -2.68 1.01 2.69
N ASP A 16 -2.08 2.19 2.58
CA ASP A 16 -2.80 3.43 2.22
C ASP A 16 -3.39 3.35 0.81
N ILE A 17 -2.62 2.84 -0.16
CA ILE A 17 -3.11 2.64 -1.53
C ILE A 17 -4.26 1.63 -1.55
N LEU A 18 -4.10 0.48 -0.89
CA LEU A 18 -5.15 -0.54 -0.79
C LEU A 18 -6.39 0.01 -0.10
N GLY A 19 -6.23 0.77 1.00
CA GLY A 19 -7.32 1.41 1.71
C GLY A 19 -8.07 2.43 0.86
N LYS A 20 -7.36 3.22 0.03
CA LYS A 20 -7.96 4.13 -0.94
C LYS A 20 -8.72 3.41 -2.05
N ILE A 21 -8.23 2.27 -2.52
CA ILE A 21 -8.93 1.45 -3.53
C ILE A 21 -10.21 0.89 -2.91
N LEU A 22 -10.13 0.36 -1.69
CA LEU A 22 -11.30 -0.15 -0.96
C LEU A 22 -12.33 0.95 -0.67
N TYR A 23 -11.90 2.17 -0.35
CA TYR A 23 -12.79 3.31 -0.10
C TYR A 23 -13.49 3.80 -1.38
N GLN A 24 -12.84 3.66 -2.54
CA GLN A 24 -13.40 4.01 -3.84
C GLN A 24 -14.32 2.92 -4.42
N LEU A 25 -14.42 1.75 -3.79
CA LEU A 25 -15.34 0.71 -4.25
C LEU A 25 -16.78 1.22 -4.13
N PRO A 26 -17.59 1.07 -5.20
CA PRO A 26 -18.97 1.56 -5.20
C PRO A 26 -19.83 0.85 -4.16
N HIS A 27 -19.51 -0.42 -3.84
CA HIS A 27 -20.19 -1.21 -2.84
C HIS A 27 -19.19 -1.64 -1.75
N PRO A 28 -19.51 -1.45 -0.47
CA PRO A 28 -18.70 -1.99 0.61
C PRO A 28 -18.74 -3.53 0.57
N PRO A 29 -17.61 -4.20 0.84
CA PRO A 29 -17.58 -5.65 0.89
C PRO A 29 -18.50 -6.13 2.03
N ASN A 30 -19.47 -6.97 1.69
CA ASN A 30 -20.48 -7.45 2.63
C ASN A 30 -19.98 -8.62 3.47
N ASN A 31 -18.90 -9.28 3.03
CA ASN A 31 -18.30 -10.45 3.65
C ASN A 31 -16.78 -10.32 3.71
N LEU A 32 -16.16 -10.98 4.69
CA LEU A 32 -14.70 -11.07 4.80
C LEU A 32 -14.06 -11.72 3.56
N ASP A 33 -14.77 -12.65 2.92
CA ASP A 33 -14.31 -13.30 1.69
C ASP A 33 -14.28 -12.32 0.51
N ASP A 34 -15.34 -11.51 0.36
CA ASP A 34 -15.40 -10.45 -0.66
C ASP A 34 -14.30 -9.40 -0.42
N LEU A 35 -14.10 -8.99 0.85
CA LEU A 35 -13.00 -8.09 1.21
C LEU A 35 -11.63 -8.68 0.82
N ARG A 36 -11.41 -9.98 1.06
CA ARG A 36 -10.16 -10.65 0.67
C ARG A 36 -9.97 -10.68 -0.84
N ILE A 37 -11.00 -11.01 -1.60
CA ILE A 37 -10.94 -11.03 -3.07
C ILE A 37 -10.63 -9.64 -3.60
N ARG A 38 -11.33 -8.61 -3.12
CA ARG A 38 -11.11 -7.22 -3.53
C ARG A 38 -9.72 -6.71 -3.16
N LEU A 39 -9.24 -7.07 -1.97
CA LEU A 39 -7.89 -6.72 -1.55
C LEU A 39 -6.84 -7.41 -2.42
N GLN A 40 -7.07 -8.68 -2.77
CA GLN A 40 -6.18 -9.45 -3.65
C GLN A 40 -6.17 -8.87 -5.08
N GLU A 41 -7.34 -8.50 -5.62
CA GLU A 41 -7.44 -7.82 -6.92
C GLU A 41 -6.74 -6.46 -6.90
N ALA A 42 -6.94 -5.67 -5.85
CA ALA A 42 -6.27 -4.37 -5.67
C ALA A 42 -4.75 -4.52 -5.55
N TRP A 43 -4.29 -5.60 -4.89
CA TRP A 43 -2.89 -5.95 -4.78
C TRP A 43 -2.28 -6.38 -6.12
N ASP A 44 -3.00 -7.21 -6.89
CA ASP A 44 -2.56 -7.68 -8.22
C ASP A 44 -2.52 -6.55 -9.26
N ASN A 45 -3.48 -5.61 -9.18
CA ASN A 45 -3.52 -4.42 -10.02
C ASN A 45 -2.50 -3.34 -9.60
N LEU A 46 -1.80 -3.52 -8.48
CA LEU A 46 -0.81 -2.54 -8.04
C LEU A 46 0.36 -2.53 -9.05
N PRO A 47 0.64 -1.39 -9.71
CA PRO A 47 1.68 -1.36 -10.72
C PRO A 47 3.03 -1.65 -10.07
N GLN A 48 3.79 -2.59 -10.64
CA GLN A 48 5.12 -2.95 -10.17
C GLN A 48 6.03 -1.71 -10.04
N GLY A 49 5.82 -0.68 -10.88
CA GLY A 49 6.53 0.60 -10.81
C GLY A 49 6.26 1.41 -9.53
N ALA A 50 5.08 1.28 -8.91
CA ALA A 50 4.82 1.88 -7.60
C ALA A 50 5.59 1.15 -6.49
N ILE A 51 5.64 -0.18 -6.56
CA ILE A 51 6.44 -1.02 -5.63
C ILE A 51 7.94 -0.74 -5.83
N ASP A 52 8.42 -0.66 -7.08
CA ASP A 52 9.81 -0.36 -7.41
C ASP A 52 10.20 1.06 -6.97
N ASN A 53 9.33 2.06 -7.18
CA ASN A 53 9.56 3.42 -6.71
C ASN A 53 9.61 3.48 -5.16
N LEU A 54 8.75 2.72 -4.47
CA LEU A 54 8.79 2.55 -3.02
C LEU A 54 10.11 1.91 -2.56
N MET A 55 10.52 0.82 -3.22
CA MET A 55 11.79 0.15 -2.93
C MET A 55 13.01 1.03 -3.26
N ARG A 56 12.96 1.84 -4.32
CA ARG A 56 14.02 2.79 -4.70
C ARG A 56 14.12 4.00 -3.77
N SER A 57 13.01 4.43 -3.18
CA SER A 57 13.01 5.49 -2.17
C SER A 57 13.66 5.05 -0.85
N MET A 58 13.83 3.74 -0.63
CA MET A 58 14.36 3.15 0.61
C MET A 58 15.90 3.17 0.75
N PRO A 59 16.74 2.81 -0.26
CA PRO A 59 18.20 2.83 -0.11
C PRO A 59 18.80 4.24 -0.08
N CYS A 60 18.08 5.28 -0.50
CA CYS A 60 18.58 6.66 -0.46
C CYS A 60 18.60 7.28 0.95
N ARG A 61 18.32 6.49 2.00
CA ARG A 61 18.16 6.94 3.39
C ARG A 61 19.14 6.29 4.39
N VAL A 62 20.05 5.42 3.91
CA VAL A 62 21.08 4.76 4.74
C VAL A 62 22.44 5.48 4.67
N ASN A 63 22.53 6.63 3.99
CA ASN A 63 23.75 7.42 3.96
C ASN A 63 23.47 8.91 4.25
N GLU A 64 23.20 9.22 5.52
CA GLU A 64 23.60 10.48 6.16
C GLU A 64 24.21 10.17 7.53
#